data_AF-A0A644TL09-F1
#
_entry.id   AF-A0A644TL09-F1
#
_cell.length_a   1.000
_cell.length_b   1.000
_cell.length_c   1.000
_cell.angle_alpha   90.00
_cell.angle_beta   90.00
_cell.angle_gamma   90.00
#
_symmetry.space_group_name_H-M   'P 1'
#
loop_
_entity.id
_entity.type
_entity.pdbx_description
1 polymer ?
#
loop_
_entity_poly.entity_id
_entity_poly.type
_entity_poly.pdbx_seq_one_letter_code
_entity_poly.pdbx_strand_id
1 'polypeptide(L)'
;MVEFQSRIGKDGRLTVMEIPFDARETFQMPKGTIFVCGTINGIPYRGKLLSRGNGKQVLTIDKTLQKGLGYAGQDFPVNVAMACENQAEMVDEEKEAIPRLHSDMEAITAIAGRASVRKYADKTVEPQKLEVILRAGLSAPSAKNKRPFHFVVVEDKAVLGAWAAGNSNAKMLSHAPCCIVVCGDGNVEGTRDFLVGGCAAATQNMLIAIHALGLGGVWCGVLRGKEWSRQVAADLYLPVKVEPLTVIALGYPTEQEKAPVPWDMKSHIHYERW
;
A
#
# COMPACT_ATOMS: atom_id res chain seq x y z
N MET A 1 14.25 -14.00 -13.65
CA MET A 1 14.59 -14.57 -12.32
C MET A 1 15.74 -15.54 -12.50
N VAL A 2 16.73 -15.53 -11.61
CA VAL A 2 17.95 -16.34 -11.66
C VAL A 2 17.97 -17.25 -10.44
N GLU A 3 18.16 -18.55 -10.66
CA GLU A 3 18.28 -19.54 -9.60
C GLU A 3 19.72 -20.01 -9.48
N PHE A 4 20.23 -20.08 -8.24
CA PHE A 4 21.61 -20.48 -7.98
C PHE A 4 21.80 -21.00 -6.56
N GLN A 5 22.90 -21.73 -6.35
CA GLN A 5 23.35 -22.11 -5.03
C GLN A 5 24.41 -21.14 -4.53
N SER A 6 24.33 -20.79 -3.25
CA SER A 6 25.33 -19.95 -2.60
C SER A 6 25.53 -20.38 -1.15
N ARG A 7 26.36 -19.64 -0.41
CA ARG A 7 26.63 -19.85 1.01
C ARG A 7 26.41 -18.55 1.76
N ILE A 8 25.75 -18.65 2.91
CA ILE A 8 25.68 -17.56 3.87
C ILE A 8 26.80 -17.74 4.87
N GLY A 9 27.60 -16.70 5.06
CA GLY A 9 28.73 -16.72 5.98
C GLY A 9 29.01 -15.36 6.62
N LYS A 10 30.07 -15.32 7.44
CA LYS A 10 30.54 -14.09 8.08
C LYS A 10 31.54 -13.35 7.22
N ASP A 11 31.31 -12.05 7.07
CA ASP A 11 32.27 -11.11 6.50
C ASP A 11 32.41 -9.92 7.46
N GLY A 12 33.44 -10.00 8.30
CA GLY A 12 33.64 -9.10 9.43
C GLY A 12 32.44 -9.11 10.38
N ARG A 13 31.79 -7.95 10.54
CA ARG A 13 30.60 -7.81 11.39
C ARG A 13 29.29 -8.20 10.67
N LEU A 14 29.32 -8.36 9.36
CA LEU A 14 28.14 -8.64 8.55
C LEU A 14 27.95 -10.15 8.37
N THR A 15 26.70 -10.56 8.26
CA THR A 15 26.33 -11.86 7.72
C THR A 15 25.95 -11.62 6.26
N VAL A 16 26.64 -12.28 5.33
CA VAL A 16 26.49 -12.03 3.90
C VAL A 16 26.34 -13.32 3.11
N MET A 17 25.77 -13.20 1.92
CA MET A 17 25.70 -14.25 0.92
C MET A 17 26.42 -13.81 -0.35
N GLU A 18 27.29 -14.64 -0.89
CA GLU A 18 28.01 -14.33 -2.13
C GLU A 18 27.11 -14.49 -3.36
N ILE A 19 27.30 -13.61 -4.34
CA ILE A 19 26.60 -13.70 -5.64
C ILE A 19 27.59 -14.30 -6.65
N PRO A 20 27.34 -15.51 -7.17
CA PRO A 20 28.32 -16.25 -7.99
C PRO A 20 28.34 -15.83 -9.46
N PHE A 21 27.68 -14.73 -9.82
CA PHE A 21 27.59 -14.21 -11.18
C PHE A 21 27.71 -12.68 -11.18
N ASP A 22 28.04 -12.10 -12.35
CA ASP A 22 28.00 -10.66 -12.52
C ASP A 22 26.55 -10.17 -12.58
N ALA A 23 26.04 -9.65 -11.46
CA ALA A 23 24.67 -9.18 -11.38
C ALA A 23 24.42 -7.93 -12.25
N ARG A 24 25.46 -7.14 -12.61
CA ARG A 24 25.30 -5.99 -13.50
C ARG A 24 25.02 -6.45 -14.92
N GLU A 25 25.79 -7.42 -15.39
CA GLU A 25 25.57 -8.03 -16.70
C GLU A 25 24.24 -8.77 -16.73
N THR A 26 23.98 -9.61 -15.72
CA THR A 26 22.78 -10.45 -15.65
C THR A 26 21.49 -9.63 -15.58
N PHE A 27 21.47 -8.53 -14.82
CA PHE A 27 20.29 -7.67 -14.69
C PHE A 27 20.32 -6.45 -15.63
N GLN A 28 21.28 -6.38 -16.56
CA GLN A 28 21.43 -5.28 -17.52
C GLN A 28 21.47 -3.89 -16.85
N MET A 29 22.16 -3.79 -15.70
CA MET A 29 22.28 -2.57 -14.88
C MET A 29 23.72 -2.03 -14.85
N PRO A 30 24.13 -1.19 -15.82
CA PRO A 30 25.51 -0.74 -15.95
C PRO A 30 25.98 0.20 -14.83
N LYS A 31 25.05 0.92 -14.17
CA LYS A 31 25.35 1.90 -13.10
C LYS A 31 24.28 1.85 -12.00
N GLY A 32 24.60 2.40 -10.83
CA GLY A 32 23.67 2.51 -9.69
C GLY A 32 23.67 1.29 -8.76
N THR A 33 22.81 1.37 -7.74
CA THR A 33 22.58 0.33 -6.73
C THR A 33 21.63 -0.73 -7.30
N ILE A 34 21.97 -2.01 -7.14
CA ILE A 34 21.12 -3.11 -7.58
C ILE A 34 20.27 -3.56 -6.39
N PHE A 35 18.96 -3.32 -6.48
CA PHE A 35 17.97 -3.87 -5.56
C PHE A 35 17.49 -5.22 -6.10
N VAL A 36 17.37 -6.19 -5.20
CA VAL A 36 17.02 -7.57 -5.53
C VAL A 36 15.96 -8.11 -4.58
N CYS A 37 15.10 -8.99 -5.10
CA CYS A 37 14.10 -9.71 -4.34
C CYS A 37 14.05 -11.18 -4.78
N GLY A 38 13.39 -12.02 -3.99
CA GLY A 38 13.13 -13.41 -4.35
C GLY A 38 13.03 -14.29 -3.12
N THR A 39 13.54 -15.53 -3.18
CA THR A 39 13.52 -16.47 -2.06
C THR A 39 14.90 -17.06 -1.76
N ILE A 40 15.18 -17.33 -0.49
CA ILE A 40 16.33 -18.13 -0.03
C ILE A 40 15.76 -19.32 0.74
N ASN A 41 16.02 -20.54 0.27
CA ASN A 41 15.39 -21.76 0.79
C ASN A 41 13.85 -21.63 0.92
N GLY A 42 13.20 -20.94 -0.03
CA GLY A 42 11.75 -20.68 -0.02
C GLY A 42 11.30 -19.51 0.87
N ILE A 43 12.20 -18.88 1.64
CA ILE A 43 11.87 -17.73 2.49
C ILE A 43 12.01 -16.44 1.68
N PRO A 44 10.97 -15.60 1.60
CA PRO A 44 11.02 -14.37 0.81
C PRO A 44 12.01 -13.37 1.40
N TYR A 45 12.72 -12.66 0.53
CA TYR A 45 13.62 -11.58 0.92
C TYR A 45 13.57 -10.42 -0.07
N ARG A 46 13.99 -9.25 0.42
CA ARG A 46 14.34 -8.08 -0.38
C ARG A 46 15.61 -7.48 0.17
N GLY A 47 16.46 -6.94 -0.69
CA GLY A 47 17.71 -6.33 -0.27
C GLY A 47 18.45 -5.64 -1.40
N LYS A 48 19.64 -5.14 -1.07
CA LYS A 48 20.55 -4.51 -2.04
C LYS A 48 21.85 -5.27 -2.11
N LEU A 49 22.42 -5.35 -3.32
CA LEU A 49 23.73 -5.93 -3.52
C LEU A 49 24.82 -4.91 -3.15
N LEU A 50 25.80 -5.36 -2.38
CA LEU A 50 26.98 -4.60 -2.00
C LEU A 50 28.16 -5.03 -2.87
N SER A 51 28.82 -4.07 -3.51
CA SER A 51 30.04 -4.32 -4.27
C SER A 51 31.22 -4.61 -3.34
N ARG A 52 32.01 -5.63 -3.67
CA ARG A 52 33.27 -5.99 -2.98
C ARG A 52 34.51 -5.75 -3.85
N GLY A 53 34.35 -5.11 -5.01
CA GLY A 53 35.42 -4.95 -6.00
C GLY A 53 35.62 -6.21 -6.84
N ASN A 54 36.35 -6.09 -7.95
CA ASN A 54 36.64 -7.18 -8.90
C ASN A 54 35.39 -7.95 -9.39
N GLY A 55 34.28 -7.23 -9.62
CA GLY A 55 33.01 -7.84 -10.05
C GLY A 55 32.26 -8.62 -8.97
N LYS A 56 32.85 -8.82 -7.77
CA LYS A 56 32.20 -9.55 -6.69
C LYS A 56 31.12 -8.71 -6.02
N GLN A 57 29.99 -9.34 -5.76
CA GLN A 57 28.86 -8.74 -5.07
C GLN A 57 28.35 -9.66 -3.97
N VAL A 58 27.83 -9.07 -2.90
CA VAL A 58 27.24 -9.82 -1.78
C VAL A 58 25.89 -9.23 -1.38
N LEU A 59 24.99 -10.08 -0.90
CA LEU A 59 23.74 -9.68 -0.26
C LEU A 59 23.94 -9.70 1.26
N THR A 60 23.53 -8.63 1.96
CA THR A 60 23.52 -8.65 3.44
C THR A 60 22.29 -9.39 3.93
N ILE A 61 22.47 -10.32 4.86
CA ILE A 61 21.40 -11.10 5.47
C ILE A 61 21.12 -10.50 6.85
N ASP A 62 19.96 -9.86 7.02
CA ASP A 62 19.58 -9.27 8.30
C ASP A 62 19.22 -10.33 9.37
N LYS A 63 18.97 -9.90 10.61
CA LYS A 63 18.67 -10.82 11.71
C LYS A 63 17.34 -11.57 11.54
N THR A 64 16.37 -10.97 10.86
CA THR A 64 15.06 -11.59 10.60
C THR A 64 15.22 -12.75 9.62
N LEU A 65 15.93 -12.52 8.52
CA LEU A 65 16.20 -13.53 7.51
C LEU A 65 17.16 -14.62 8.05
N GLN A 66 18.15 -14.25 8.85
CA GLN A 66 19.00 -15.23 9.58
C GLN A 66 18.14 -16.16 10.45
N LYS A 67 17.19 -15.62 11.22
CA LYS A 67 16.30 -16.42 12.08
C LYS A 67 15.39 -17.32 11.25
N GLY A 68 14.81 -16.79 10.17
CA GLY A 68 13.97 -17.57 9.26
C GLY A 68 14.71 -18.75 8.65
N LEU A 69 15.96 -18.53 8.22
CA LEU A 69 16.79 -19.57 7.61
C LEU A 69 17.43 -20.54 8.60
N GLY A 70 17.30 -20.31 9.91
CA GLY A 70 17.96 -21.11 10.94
C GLY A 70 19.49 -20.90 10.99
N TYR A 71 19.99 -19.75 10.56
CA TYR A 71 21.42 -19.45 10.58
C TYR A 71 21.94 -19.29 12.01
N ALA A 72 22.83 -20.20 12.42
CA ALA A 72 23.42 -20.24 13.76
C ALA A 72 24.87 -19.70 13.82
N GLY A 73 25.31 -18.93 12.81
CA GLY A 73 26.65 -18.35 12.78
C GLY A 73 27.74 -19.23 12.15
N GLN A 74 27.38 -20.38 11.61
CA GLN A 74 28.26 -21.24 10.81
C GLN A 74 27.87 -21.19 9.34
N ASP A 75 28.86 -21.21 8.45
CA ASP A 75 28.63 -21.16 7.01
C ASP A 75 27.74 -22.32 6.54
N PHE A 76 26.61 -22.00 5.91
CA PHE A 76 25.68 -23.02 5.42
C PHE A 76 25.21 -22.71 3.98
N PRO A 77 25.00 -23.77 3.17
CA PRO A 77 24.55 -23.61 1.79
C PRO A 77 23.07 -23.22 1.73
N VAL A 78 22.73 -22.44 0.70
CA VAL A 78 21.36 -22.00 0.42
C VAL A 78 21.06 -22.08 -1.07
N ASN A 79 19.81 -22.41 -1.38
CA ASN A 79 19.24 -22.27 -2.72
C ASN A 79 18.56 -20.91 -2.81
N VAL A 80 18.87 -20.15 -3.86
CA VAL A 80 18.42 -18.77 -4.01
C VAL A 80 17.70 -18.61 -5.35
N ALA A 81 16.51 -18.05 -5.31
CA ALA A 81 15.86 -17.44 -6.47
C ALA A 81 15.97 -15.92 -6.31
N MET A 82 16.56 -15.24 -7.30
CA MET A 82 16.82 -13.80 -7.27
C MET A 82 16.33 -13.12 -8.54
N ALA A 83 15.70 -11.97 -8.40
CA ALA A 83 15.42 -11.05 -9.49
C ALA A 83 15.84 -9.64 -9.07
N CYS A 84 16.28 -8.82 -10.03
CA CYS A 84 16.43 -7.39 -9.80
C CYS A 84 15.04 -6.77 -9.63
N GLU A 85 14.80 -5.90 -8.64
CA GLU A 85 13.47 -5.32 -8.41
C GLU A 85 12.91 -4.58 -9.65
N ASN A 86 13.77 -4.02 -10.51
CA ASN A 86 13.34 -3.38 -11.75
C ASN A 86 13.00 -4.38 -12.90
N GLN A 87 13.40 -5.65 -12.78
CA GLN A 87 13.09 -6.74 -13.74
C GLN A 87 12.20 -7.83 -13.12
N ALA A 88 12.02 -7.83 -11.81
CA ALA A 88 11.06 -8.63 -11.06
C ALA A 88 9.62 -8.17 -11.33
N GLU A 89 9.47 -7.01 -11.97
CA GLU A 89 8.24 -6.55 -12.61
C GLU A 89 8.38 -6.60 -14.15
N MET A 90 8.66 -7.79 -14.69
CA MET A 90 7.90 -8.22 -15.87
C MET A 90 6.99 -9.34 -15.41
N VAL A 91 5.94 -8.92 -14.71
CA VAL A 91 4.72 -9.72 -14.59
C VAL A 91 4.25 -9.93 -16.02
N ASP A 92 4.08 -11.19 -16.44
CA ASP A 92 3.38 -11.58 -17.67
C ASP A 92 2.17 -10.64 -17.84
N GLU A 93 2.22 -9.67 -18.77
CA GLU A 93 1.12 -8.70 -18.99
C GLU A 93 -0.19 -9.44 -19.33
N GLU A 94 -0.11 -10.69 -19.77
CA GLU A 94 -1.25 -11.56 -20.05
C GLU A 94 -1.80 -12.31 -18.82
N LYS A 95 -1.05 -12.47 -17.71
CA LYS A 95 -1.54 -13.18 -16.50
C LYS A 95 -2.09 -12.27 -15.42
N GLU A 96 -1.72 -11.00 -15.39
CA GLU A 96 -2.54 -9.94 -14.79
C GLU A 96 -3.41 -9.30 -15.87
N ALA A 97 -4.29 -10.08 -16.49
CA ALA A 97 -5.48 -9.47 -17.07
C ALA A 97 -6.20 -8.77 -15.92
N ILE A 98 -5.96 -7.46 -15.79
CA ILE A 98 -6.67 -6.54 -14.89
C ILE A 98 -8.12 -6.99 -14.96
N PRO A 99 -8.77 -7.36 -13.84
CA PRO A 99 -10.19 -7.62 -13.89
C PRO A 99 -10.81 -6.33 -14.42
N ARG A 100 -11.22 -6.35 -15.70
CA ARG A 100 -11.99 -5.28 -16.32
C ARG A 100 -13.38 -5.38 -15.71
N LEU A 101 -13.46 -5.07 -14.42
CA LEU A 101 -14.69 -4.82 -13.72
C LEU A 101 -15.27 -3.59 -14.38
N HIS A 102 -16.16 -3.83 -15.32
CA HIS A 102 -16.94 -2.80 -15.96
C HIS A 102 -17.87 -2.20 -14.90
N SER A 103 -17.73 -0.89 -14.67
CA SER A 103 -18.75 -0.11 -14.00
C SER A 103 -19.64 0.48 -15.07
N ASP A 104 -20.95 0.25 -14.98
CA ASP A 104 -21.94 0.89 -15.85
C ASP A 104 -22.17 2.37 -15.47
N MET A 105 -21.56 2.85 -14.38
CA MET A 105 -21.68 4.23 -13.91
C MET A 105 -20.62 5.14 -14.55
N GLU A 106 -21.09 6.14 -15.28
CA GLU A 106 -20.27 7.21 -15.84
C GLU A 106 -19.54 8.03 -14.77
N ALA A 107 -18.32 8.50 -15.08
CA ALA A 107 -17.45 9.16 -14.10
C ALA A 107 -18.10 10.39 -13.44
N ILE A 108 -18.77 11.24 -14.23
CA ILE A 108 -19.46 12.44 -13.72
C ILE A 108 -20.66 12.06 -12.85
N THR A 109 -21.39 11.02 -13.23
CA THR A 109 -22.50 10.48 -12.44
C THR A 109 -21.98 9.93 -11.10
N ALA A 110 -20.85 9.23 -11.11
CA ALA A 110 -20.23 8.72 -9.89
C ALA A 110 -19.77 9.85 -8.96
N ILE A 111 -19.16 10.90 -9.51
CA ILE A 111 -18.73 12.07 -8.73
C ILE A 111 -19.93 12.79 -8.11
N ALA A 112 -20.98 13.03 -8.90
CA ALA A 112 -22.16 13.77 -8.46
C ALA A 112 -23.07 12.98 -7.50
N GLY A 113 -23.17 11.67 -7.71
CA GLY A 113 -24.07 10.78 -6.95
C GLY A 113 -23.50 10.26 -5.63
N ARG A 114 -22.18 10.37 -5.43
CA ARG A 114 -21.51 9.81 -4.24
C ARG A 114 -22.00 10.47 -2.95
N ALA A 115 -22.56 9.66 -2.07
CA ALA A 115 -22.92 10.02 -0.69
C ALA A 115 -22.03 9.30 0.34
N SER A 116 -22.06 9.76 1.60
CA SER A 116 -21.38 9.08 2.70
C SER A 116 -22.27 7.99 3.26
N VAL A 117 -21.97 6.73 2.94
CA VAL A 117 -22.72 5.56 3.43
C VAL A 117 -22.14 5.10 4.76
N ARG A 118 -23.00 4.90 5.76
CA ARG A 118 -22.60 4.53 7.14
C ARG A 118 -23.32 3.30 7.70
N LYS A 119 -24.17 2.66 6.89
CA LYS A 119 -24.85 1.40 7.20
C LYS A 119 -24.58 0.42 6.06
N TYR A 120 -24.19 -0.79 6.42
CA TYR A 120 -23.77 -1.80 5.46
C TYR A 120 -24.53 -3.10 5.68
N ALA A 121 -24.86 -3.78 4.59
CA ALA A 121 -25.38 -5.13 4.63
C ALA A 121 -24.27 -6.07 5.14
N ASP A 122 -24.67 -7.17 5.78
CA ASP A 122 -23.76 -8.23 6.19
C ASP A 122 -23.33 -9.07 4.97
N LYS A 123 -22.53 -8.44 4.11
CA LYS A 123 -22.02 -9.00 2.87
C LYS A 123 -20.57 -8.57 2.67
N THR A 124 -19.68 -9.55 2.49
CA THR A 124 -18.27 -9.33 2.17
C THR A 124 -18.10 -8.63 0.84
N VAL A 125 -17.08 -7.77 0.73
CA VAL A 125 -16.70 -7.12 -0.52
C VAL A 125 -15.78 -8.06 -1.31
N GLU A 126 -16.07 -8.26 -2.58
CA GLU A 126 -15.31 -9.17 -3.44
C GLU A 126 -13.86 -8.67 -3.65
N PRO A 127 -12.84 -9.54 -3.59
CA PRO A 127 -11.43 -9.13 -3.72
C PRO A 127 -11.13 -8.32 -4.99
N GLN A 128 -11.79 -8.66 -6.10
CA GLN A 128 -11.63 -7.95 -7.37
C GLN A 128 -12.13 -6.51 -7.29
N LYS A 129 -13.20 -6.25 -6.53
CA LYS A 129 -13.67 -4.87 -6.29
C LYS A 129 -12.68 -4.10 -5.42
N LEU A 130 -12.14 -4.74 -4.38
CA LEU A 130 -11.09 -4.14 -3.54
C LEU A 130 -9.86 -3.78 -4.37
N GLU A 131 -9.43 -4.66 -5.27
CA GLU A 131 -8.31 -4.39 -6.17
C GLU A 131 -8.55 -3.15 -7.05
N VAL A 132 -9.73 -3.03 -7.66
CA VAL A 132 -10.11 -1.85 -8.47
C VAL A 132 -10.08 -0.57 -7.62
N ILE A 133 -10.61 -0.62 -6.40
CA ILE A 133 -10.60 0.53 -5.48
C ILE A 133 -9.17 0.94 -5.13
N LEU A 134 -8.32 -0.03 -4.79
CA LEU A 134 -6.91 0.23 -4.45
C LEU A 134 -6.16 0.82 -5.65
N ARG A 135 -6.36 0.28 -6.86
CA ARG A 135 -5.79 0.82 -8.10
C ARG A 135 -6.27 2.24 -8.39
N ALA A 136 -7.54 2.56 -8.16
CA ALA A 136 -8.05 3.93 -8.28
C ALA A 136 -7.31 4.89 -7.33
N GLY A 137 -7.05 4.44 -6.09
CA GLY A 137 -6.20 5.18 -5.15
C GLY A 137 -4.77 5.37 -5.67
N LEU A 138 -4.16 4.34 -6.26
CA LEU A 138 -2.81 4.42 -6.84
C LEU A 138 -2.73 5.37 -8.05
N SER A 139 -3.83 5.58 -8.76
CA SER A 139 -3.92 6.52 -9.87
C SER A 139 -4.00 8.00 -9.45
N ALA A 140 -4.04 8.30 -8.15
CA ALA A 140 -4.13 9.68 -7.68
C ALA A 140 -2.85 10.49 -7.95
N PRO A 141 -2.99 11.80 -8.27
CA PRO A 141 -1.84 12.68 -8.41
C PRO A 141 -1.13 12.88 -7.06
N SER A 142 0.16 13.19 -7.12
CA SER A 142 0.96 13.56 -5.96
C SER A 142 1.99 14.62 -6.33
N ALA A 143 2.42 15.42 -5.35
CA ALA A 143 3.43 16.46 -5.58
C ALA A 143 4.70 15.83 -6.17
N LYS A 144 5.17 16.39 -7.30
CA LYS A 144 6.34 15.89 -8.04
C LYS A 144 6.25 14.39 -8.40
N ASN A 145 5.02 13.85 -8.49
CA ASN A 145 4.72 12.43 -8.74
C ASN A 145 5.45 11.47 -7.78
N LYS A 146 5.65 11.89 -6.52
CA LYS A 146 6.39 11.10 -5.52
C LYS A 146 5.64 9.86 -5.01
N ARG A 147 4.30 9.84 -5.12
CA ARG A 147 3.42 8.71 -4.73
C ARG A 147 3.67 8.21 -3.30
N PRO A 148 3.51 9.07 -2.27
CA PRO A 148 3.87 8.74 -0.90
C PRO A 148 2.82 7.91 -0.16
N PHE A 149 1.74 7.49 -0.82
CA PHE A 149 0.61 6.84 -0.17
C PHE A 149 0.75 5.32 -0.14
N HIS A 150 0.33 4.73 0.96
CA HIS A 150 0.20 3.29 1.17
C HIS A 150 -1.22 2.97 1.64
N PHE A 151 -1.73 1.79 1.29
CA PHE A 151 -3.09 1.38 1.63
C PHE A 151 -3.06 0.06 2.41
N VAL A 152 -3.77 0.01 3.52
CA VAL A 152 -3.92 -1.20 4.34
C VAL A 152 -5.39 -1.58 4.36
N VAL A 153 -5.74 -2.76 3.87
CA VAL A 153 -7.10 -3.32 3.96
C VAL A 153 -7.24 -4.04 5.29
N VAL A 154 -8.30 -3.75 6.03
CA VAL A 154 -8.58 -4.36 7.35
C VAL A 154 -9.98 -4.96 7.33
N GLU A 155 -10.05 -6.27 7.55
CA GLU A 155 -11.30 -7.04 7.60
C GLU A 155 -11.57 -7.64 8.99
N ASP A 156 -10.58 -7.58 9.89
CA ASP A 156 -10.67 -8.10 11.27
C ASP A 156 -11.72 -7.32 12.07
N LYS A 157 -12.80 -8.01 12.46
CA LYS A 157 -13.92 -7.42 13.19
C LYS A 157 -13.55 -6.92 14.57
N ALA A 158 -12.59 -7.54 15.25
CA ALA A 158 -12.14 -7.08 16.56
C ALA A 158 -11.41 -5.75 16.43
N VAL A 159 -10.54 -5.61 15.42
CA VAL A 159 -9.85 -4.35 15.12
C VAL A 159 -10.84 -3.24 14.74
N LEU A 160 -11.76 -3.52 13.82
CA LEU A 160 -12.78 -2.57 13.40
C LEU A 160 -13.68 -2.12 14.56
N GLY A 161 -14.08 -3.06 15.42
CA GLY A 161 -14.87 -2.79 16.63
C GLY A 161 -14.11 -1.91 17.63
N ALA A 162 -12.83 -2.19 17.86
CA ALA A 162 -11.98 -1.39 18.74
C ALA A 162 -11.81 0.05 18.21
N TRP A 163 -11.61 0.22 16.90
CA TRP A 163 -11.50 1.54 16.29
C TRP A 163 -12.82 2.32 16.30
N ALA A 164 -13.95 1.64 16.13
CA ALA A 164 -15.29 2.24 16.24
C ALA A 164 -15.55 2.79 17.66
N ALA A 165 -15.11 2.06 18.69
CA ALA A 165 -15.22 2.49 20.09
C ALA A 165 -14.30 3.68 20.41
N GLY A 166 -13.11 3.73 19.79
CA GLY A 166 -12.12 4.79 20.02
C GLY A 166 -12.44 6.14 19.36
N ASN A 167 -13.42 6.22 18.45
CA ASN A 167 -13.78 7.46 17.77
C ASN A 167 -15.28 7.52 17.42
N SER A 168 -16.00 8.46 18.01
CA SER A 168 -17.44 8.66 17.78
C SER A 168 -17.80 8.98 16.32
N ASN A 169 -16.87 9.55 15.55
CA ASN A 169 -17.04 9.84 14.12
C ASN A 169 -16.74 8.63 13.22
N ALA A 170 -16.30 7.51 13.79
CA ALA A 170 -15.96 6.28 13.07
C ALA A 170 -16.81 5.07 13.51
N LYS A 171 -17.93 5.29 14.22
CA LYS A 171 -18.81 4.23 14.74
C LYS A 171 -19.27 3.23 13.70
N MET A 172 -19.46 3.64 12.45
CA MET A 172 -19.87 2.75 11.36
C MET A 172 -18.89 1.60 11.08
N LEU A 173 -17.63 1.71 11.51
CA LEU A 173 -16.65 0.63 11.40
C LEU A 173 -17.13 -0.65 12.10
N SER A 174 -17.93 -0.56 13.17
CA SER A 174 -18.42 -1.74 13.90
C SER A 174 -19.32 -2.65 13.06
N HIS A 175 -19.90 -2.12 11.97
CA HIS A 175 -20.80 -2.86 11.08
C HIS A 175 -20.27 -2.93 9.63
N ALA A 176 -19.10 -2.34 9.36
CA ALA A 176 -18.50 -2.40 8.03
C ALA A 176 -17.95 -3.81 7.76
N PRO A 177 -18.12 -4.38 6.55
CA PRO A 177 -17.44 -5.61 6.17
C PRO A 177 -15.91 -5.46 6.23
N CYS A 178 -15.39 -4.31 5.80
CA CYS A 178 -13.97 -3.99 5.86
C CYS A 178 -13.74 -2.47 5.88
N CYS A 179 -12.47 -2.05 6.03
CA CYS A 179 -12.04 -0.68 5.81
C CYS A 179 -10.69 -0.62 5.07
N ILE A 180 -10.40 0.52 4.44
CA ILE A 180 -9.09 0.82 3.84
C ILE A 180 -8.47 1.99 4.60
N VAL A 181 -7.28 1.78 5.16
CA VAL A 181 -6.50 2.84 5.80
C VAL A 181 -5.52 3.43 4.79
N VAL A 182 -5.67 4.71 4.48
CA VAL A 182 -4.74 5.47 3.65
C VAL A 182 -3.67 6.10 4.54
N CYS A 183 -2.44 5.66 4.33
CA CYS A 183 -1.27 6.10 5.07
C CYS A 183 -0.33 6.90 4.17
N GLY A 184 0.39 7.86 4.75
CA GLY A 184 1.37 8.67 4.05
C GLY A 184 2.78 8.42 4.59
N ASP A 185 3.74 8.13 3.70
CA ASP A 185 5.16 7.98 4.02
C ASP A 185 5.91 9.32 3.94
N GLY A 186 6.26 9.84 5.12
CA GLY A 186 7.05 11.05 5.28
C GLY A 186 8.52 10.91 4.83
N ASN A 187 9.03 9.71 4.54
CA ASN A 187 10.32 9.53 3.87
C ASN A 187 10.25 9.90 2.39
N VAL A 188 9.11 9.63 1.75
CA VAL A 188 8.88 9.89 0.33
C VAL A 188 8.46 11.35 0.12
N GLU A 189 7.55 11.84 0.96
CA GLU A 189 7.13 13.24 0.97
C GLU A 189 7.30 13.89 2.35
N GLY A 190 8.43 14.58 2.54
CA GLY A 190 8.73 15.29 3.77
C GLY A 190 7.92 16.57 3.98
N THR A 191 7.34 17.16 2.92
CA THR A 191 6.44 18.31 3.05
C THR A 191 5.03 17.83 3.38
N ARG A 192 4.64 18.01 4.64
CA ARG A 192 3.38 17.46 5.15
C ARG A 192 2.14 17.88 4.36
N ASP A 193 2.05 19.12 3.91
CA ASP A 193 0.87 19.61 3.19
C ASP A 193 0.70 18.87 1.85
N PHE A 194 1.82 18.54 1.19
CA PHE A 194 1.82 17.74 -0.03
C PHE A 194 1.52 16.27 0.25
N LEU A 195 1.99 15.73 1.37
CA LEU A 195 1.67 14.38 1.82
C LEU A 195 0.16 14.22 2.04
N VAL A 196 -0.43 15.15 2.78
CA VAL A 196 -1.88 15.18 3.06
C VAL A 196 -2.66 15.36 1.76
N GLY A 197 -2.27 16.31 0.90
CA GLY A 197 -2.93 16.53 -0.39
C GLY A 197 -2.93 15.29 -1.28
N GLY A 198 -1.80 14.58 -1.38
CA GLY A 198 -1.70 13.34 -2.14
C GLY A 198 -2.57 12.21 -1.57
N CYS A 199 -2.52 12.00 -0.25
CA CYS A 199 -3.36 10.99 0.42
C CYS A 199 -4.86 11.31 0.31
N ALA A 200 -5.21 12.60 0.35
CA ALA A 200 -6.58 13.06 0.19
C ALA A 200 -7.12 12.80 -1.22
N ALA A 201 -6.30 13.05 -2.25
CA ALA A 201 -6.65 12.72 -3.63
C ALA A 201 -6.83 11.21 -3.83
N ALA A 202 -5.93 10.39 -3.28
CA ALA A 202 -6.06 8.92 -3.29
C ALA A 202 -7.36 8.45 -2.62
N THR A 203 -7.67 9.00 -1.46
CA THR A 203 -8.92 8.71 -0.74
C THR A 203 -10.15 9.05 -1.58
N GLN A 204 -10.14 10.21 -2.25
CA GLN A 204 -11.28 10.62 -3.08
C GLN A 204 -11.46 9.73 -4.31
N ASN A 205 -10.37 9.33 -5.00
CA ASN A 205 -10.43 8.37 -6.09
C ASN A 205 -11.06 7.04 -5.63
N MET A 206 -10.63 6.52 -4.47
CA MET A 206 -11.19 5.30 -3.89
C MET A 206 -12.68 5.44 -3.63
N LEU A 207 -13.12 6.55 -3.04
CA LEU A 207 -14.53 6.79 -2.73
C LEU A 207 -15.41 6.87 -3.98
N ILE A 208 -14.91 7.44 -5.07
CA ILE A 208 -15.60 7.45 -6.37
C ILE A 208 -15.69 6.02 -6.94
N ALA A 209 -14.58 5.26 -6.90
CA ALA A 209 -14.55 3.88 -7.36
C ALA A 209 -15.48 2.96 -6.54
N ILE A 210 -15.50 3.11 -5.22
CA ILE A 210 -16.44 2.43 -4.32
C ILE A 210 -17.87 2.65 -4.80
N HIS A 211 -18.26 3.91 -5.04
CA HIS A 211 -19.60 4.24 -5.50
C HIS A 211 -19.93 3.68 -6.88
N ALA A 212 -18.99 3.80 -7.84
CA ALA A 212 -19.13 3.27 -9.19
C ALA A 212 -19.33 1.74 -9.21
N LEU A 213 -18.73 1.02 -8.26
CA LEU A 213 -18.88 -0.43 -8.09
C LEU A 213 -20.16 -0.86 -7.35
N GLY A 214 -21.09 0.08 -7.10
CA GLY A 214 -22.33 -0.13 -6.38
C GLY A 214 -22.15 -0.32 -4.87
N LEU A 215 -20.97 0.01 -4.34
CA LEU A 215 -20.69 -0.02 -2.90
C LEU A 215 -20.93 1.36 -2.28
N GLY A 216 -21.01 1.38 -0.96
CA GLY A 216 -21.05 2.59 -0.15
C GLY A 216 -19.76 2.74 0.64
N GLY A 217 -19.28 3.97 0.77
CA GLY A 217 -18.12 4.29 1.58
C GLY A 217 -18.23 5.63 2.30
N VAL A 218 -17.47 5.79 3.38
CA VAL A 218 -17.35 7.06 4.10
C VAL A 218 -15.91 7.33 4.50
N TRP A 219 -15.52 8.61 4.38
CA TRP A 219 -14.25 9.12 4.84
C TRP A 219 -14.29 9.35 6.37
N CYS A 220 -13.50 8.59 7.12
CA CYS A 220 -13.22 8.85 8.54
C CYS A 220 -11.83 9.48 8.67
N GLY A 221 -11.78 10.80 8.92
CA GLY A 221 -10.52 11.54 8.98
C GLY A 221 -9.70 11.15 10.20
N VAL A 222 -8.41 10.87 10.01
CA VAL A 222 -7.47 10.53 11.07
C VAL A 222 -6.64 11.78 11.39
N LEU A 223 -6.89 12.36 12.57
CA LEU A 223 -6.20 13.58 13.00
C LEU A 223 -4.85 13.24 13.63
N ARG A 224 -3.78 13.77 13.06
CA ARG A 224 -2.41 13.57 13.54
C ARG A 224 -2.27 13.86 15.03
N GLY A 225 -1.58 12.98 15.75
CA GLY A 225 -1.24 13.15 17.17
C GLY A 225 -2.42 12.97 18.12
N LYS A 226 -3.62 12.67 17.63
CA LYS A 226 -4.76 12.28 18.46
C LYS A 226 -4.67 10.80 18.84
N GLU A 227 -5.37 10.44 19.91
CA GLU A 227 -5.33 9.08 20.46
C GLU A 227 -5.74 8.03 19.44
N TRP A 228 -6.83 8.28 18.71
CA TRP A 228 -7.28 7.37 17.67
C TRP A 228 -6.25 7.17 16.55
N SER A 229 -5.50 8.21 16.17
CA SER A 229 -4.41 8.09 15.19
C SER A 229 -3.26 7.21 15.71
N ARG A 230 -2.90 7.35 16.99
CA ARG A 230 -1.90 6.49 17.64
C ARG A 230 -2.36 5.03 17.71
N GLN A 231 -3.62 4.81 18.06
CA GLN A 231 -4.23 3.49 18.11
C GLN A 231 -4.16 2.81 16.73
N VAL A 232 -4.67 3.45 15.68
CA VAL A 232 -4.62 2.93 14.31
C VAL A 232 -3.18 2.63 13.88
N ALA A 233 -2.23 3.51 14.17
CA ALA A 233 -0.83 3.30 13.82
C ALA A 233 -0.19 2.12 14.56
N ALA A 234 -0.51 1.94 15.84
CA ALA A 234 0.00 0.86 16.67
C ALA A 234 -0.57 -0.51 16.23
N ASP A 235 -1.89 -0.59 16.05
CA ASP A 235 -2.59 -1.82 15.65
C ASP A 235 -2.15 -2.30 14.25
N LEU A 236 -1.76 -1.36 13.37
CA LEU A 236 -1.23 -1.66 12.04
C LEU A 236 0.30 -1.77 11.98
N TYR A 237 0.99 -1.64 13.11
CA TYR A 237 2.46 -1.68 13.19
C TYR A 237 3.15 -0.73 12.19
N LEU A 238 2.59 0.48 12.01
CA LEU A 238 3.10 1.42 11.01
C LEU A 238 4.55 1.84 11.32
N PRO A 239 5.42 1.96 10.30
CA PRO A 239 6.76 2.51 10.48
C PRO A 239 6.75 3.94 11.04
N VAL A 240 7.82 4.34 11.72
CA VAL A 240 7.95 5.63 12.45
C VAL A 240 7.56 6.88 11.63
N LYS A 241 7.80 6.87 10.32
CA LYS A 241 7.53 8.00 9.41
C LYS A 241 6.30 7.80 8.52
N VAL A 242 5.56 6.72 8.72
CA VAL A 242 4.30 6.46 8.03
C VAL A 242 3.16 6.80 8.99
N GLU A 243 2.32 7.76 8.61
CA GLU A 243 1.16 8.15 9.41
C GLU A 243 -0.16 7.75 8.72
N PRO A 244 -1.20 7.33 9.47
CA PRO A 244 -2.53 7.14 8.90
C PRO A 244 -3.22 8.50 8.74
N LEU A 245 -3.80 8.77 7.57
CA LEU A 245 -4.51 10.03 7.27
C LEU A 245 -6.02 9.83 7.16
N THR A 246 -6.44 8.68 6.64
CA THR A 246 -7.86 8.35 6.47
C THR A 246 -8.12 6.89 6.75
N VAL A 247 -9.26 6.61 7.37
CA VAL A 247 -9.88 5.28 7.34
C VAL A 247 -11.14 5.38 6.46
N ILE A 248 -11.26 4.55 5.44
CA ILE A 248 -12.44 4.45 4.58
C ILE A 248 -13.23 3.23 5.02
N ALA A 249 -14.33 3.41 5.73
CA ALA A 249 -15.28 2.32 5.98
C ALA A 249 -16.08 2.09 4.69
N LEU A 250 -16.20 0.83 4.25
CA LEU A 250 -16.91 0.50 3.01
C LEU A 250 -17.64 -0.85 3.09
N GLY A 251 -18.67 -0.99 2.25
CA GLY A 251 -19.49 -2.20 2.15
C GLY A 251 -20.68 -2.01 1.22
N TYR A 252 -21.56 -3.01 1.15
CA TYR A 252 -22.83 -2.89 0.43
C TYR A 252 -23.82 -2.02 1.22
N PRO A 253 -24.37 -0.93 0.68
CA PRO A 253 -25.33 -0.11 1.41
C PRO A 253 -26.62 -0.89 1.73
N THR A 254 -27.16 -0.75 2.95
CA THR A 254 -28.50 -1.29 3.29
C THR A 254 -29.64 -0.42 2.80
N GLU A 255 -29.38 0.87 2.67
CA GLU A 255 -30.32 1.90 2.24
C GLU A 255 -29.63 2.74 1.18
N GLN A 256 -30.38 3.18 0.17
CA GLN A 256 -29.85 4.09 -0.83
C GLN A 256 -29.80 5.50 -0.22
N GLU A 257 -28.59 5.92 0.17
CA GLU A 257 -28.36 7.28 0.64
C GLU A 257 -28.64 8.27 -0.49
N LYS A 258 -29.36 9.35 -0.18
CA LYS A 258 -29.57 10.41 -1.15
C LYS A 258 -28.25 11.15 -1.37
N ALA A 259 -27.94 11.43 -2.64
CA ALA A 259 -26.85 12.33 -2.97
C ALA A 259 -27.06 13.67 -2.23
N PRO A 260 -25.99 14.29 -1.71
CA PRO A 260 -26.10 15.58 -1.05
C PRO A 260 -26.67 16.62 -2.03
N VAL A 261 -27.44 17.56 -1.50
CA VAL A 261 -27.95 18.69 -2.29
C VAL A 261 -26.74 19.46 -2.83
N PRO A 262 -26.69 19.74 -4.15
CA PRO A 262 -25.62 20.55 -4.72
C PRO A 262 -25.51 21.91 -4.02
N TRP A 263 -24.28 22.36 -3.81
CA TRP A 263 -24.01 23.68 -3.24
C TRP A 263 -24.46 24.80 -4.18
N ASP A 264 -24.79 25.96 -3.64
CA ASP A 264 -25.00 27.17 -4.44
C ASP A 264 -23.66 27.59 -5.05
N MET A 265 -23.58 27.56 -6.39
CA MET A 265 -22.36 27.90 -7.11
C MET A 265 -21.90 29.34 -6.83
N LYS A 266 -22.83 30.29 -6.65
CA LYS A 266 -22.50 31.72 -6.56
C LYS A 266 -21.75 32.10 -5.31
N SER A 267 -21.98 31.40 -4.20
CA SER A 267 -21.34 31.67 -2.91
C SER A 267 -20.00 30.95 -2.72
N HIS A 268 -19.62 30.04 -3.63
CA HIS A 268 -18.43 29.20 -3.53
C HIS A 268 -17.45 29.35 -4.70
N ILE A 269 -17.87 29.94 -5.81
CA ILE A 269 -17.05 30.09 -7.02
C ILE A 269 -16.83 31.59 -7.28
N HIS A 270 -15.56 32.00 -7.21
CA HIS A 270 -15.14 33.37 -7.42
C HIS A 270 -14.24 33.45 -8.66
N TYR A 271 -14.54 34.37 -9.58
CA TYR A 271 -13.74 34.57 -10.79
C TYR A 271 -12.71 35.68 -10.54
N GLU A 272 -11.46 35.44 -10.93
CA GLU A 272 -10.29 36.34 -10.79
C GLU A 272 -9.83 36.62 -9.35
N ARG A 273 -10.73 36.99 -8.44
CA ARG A 273 -10.46 37.34 -7.04
C ARG A 273 -11.54 36.76 -6.13
N TRP A 274 -11.25 36.66 -4.83
CA TRP A 274 -12.23 36.35 -3.80
C TRP A 274 -13.39 37.35 -3.80
#